data_AF-A0A963KVQ0-F1
#
_entry.id   AF-A0A963KVQ0-F1
#
_cell.length_a   1.000
_cell.length_b   1.000
_cell.length_c   1.000
_cell.angle_alpha   90.00
_cell.angle_beta   90.00
_cell.angle_gamma   90.00
#
_symmetry.space_group_name_H-M   'P 1'
#
loop_
_entity.id
_entity.type
_entity.pdbx_description
1 polymer ?
#
loop_
_entity_poly.entity_id
_entity_poly.type
_entity_poly.pdbx_seq_one_letter_code
_entity_poly.pdbx_strand_id
1 'polypeptide(L)'
;MNSKTSFALIAGCAALVLGFVWFMVQIVSHWEVGEAEYAARREAAEIALDAVKPAIDRAEEAAVAAADAAGEARTAADEAAGVARDAMEKAAAEIARQVADEAVRAVVREQERKVEEKAAAEALEAVRVRAKNVSYEQAQWDPLHFEPGISKARDEECLVCHSEILDREVNEESPAGVRADESLAWYQTLDTYAGDQKTFHQRHISTDYAKEVMNLSCNFCHKGNDPREETAQTPLEEGRTQLAETGPGGDMPAFTLRKMVNPSDTCLRCHGSFPWENMEGLTGPWHEIRADYEFEPGINGCMTCHEDLFRTVRHQVTYLHAEKIEELAAESSDVCYGCHGGRSWYRISYPFPRHAWPDMPEETPEWAADRPTQSDPRYRLDLN
;
A
#
# COMPACT_ATOMS: atom_id res chain seq x y z
N MET A 1 18.08 25.66 38.49
CA MET A 1 18.83 26.49 39.45
C MET A 1 18.10 27.83 39.58
N ASN A 2 17.75 28.21 40.82
CA ASN A 2 16.78 29.28 41.11
C ASN A 2 17.33 30.67 40.75
N SER A 3 16.68 31.40 39.84
CA SER A 3 17.08 32.77 39.42
C SER A 3 16.87 33.83 40.52
N LYS A 4 16.10 33.51 41.56
CA LYS A 4 15.89 34.39 42.73
C LYS A 4 17.17 34.65 43.52
N THR A 5 18.13 33.72 43.51
CA THR A 5 19.42 33.88 44.21
C THR A 5 20.39 34.83 43.51
N SER A 6 20.27 35.02 42.19
CA SER A 6 21.20 35.86 41.43
C SER A 6 20.82 37.35 41.48
N PHE A 7 19.52 37.67 41.53
CA PHE A 7 19.05 39.06 41.63
C PHE A 7 19.28 39.67 43.02
N ALA A 8 19.16 38.88 44.09
CA ALA A 8 19.53 39.29 45.44
C ALA A 8 21.03 39.62 45.56
N LEU A 9 21.89 38.93 44.78
CA LEU A 9 23.33 39.19 44.76
C LEU A 9 23.68 40.53 44.09
N ILE A 10 23.01 40.87 42.99
CA ILE A 10 23.32 42.09 42.23
C ILE A 10 22.80 43.35 42.94
N ALA A 11 21.58 43.30 43.49
CA ALA A 11 21.05 44.39 44.33
C ALA A 11 21.86 44.55 45.64
N GLY A 12 22.31 43.43 46.23
CA GLY A 12 23.20 43.42 47.39
C GLY A 12 24.55 44.08 47.12
N CYS A 13 25.14 43.84 45.94
CA CYS A 13 26.41 44.48 45.53
C CYS A 13 26.28 45.99 45.32
N ALA A 14 25.18 46.49 44.75
CA ALA A 14 24.97 47.93 44.57
C ALA A 14 24.79 48.67 45.91
N ALA A 15 24.03 48.09 46.84
CA ALA A 15 23.86 48.63 48.20
C ALA A 15 25.19 48.61 49.00
N LEU A 16 26.01 47.57 48.83
CA LEU A 16 27.34 47.47 49.44
C LEU A 16 28.31 48.53 48.92
N VAL A 17 28.31 48.81 47.60
CA VAL A 17 29.18 49.85 47.01
C VAL A 17 28.74 51.24 47.45
N LEU A 18 27.44 51.55 47.45
CA LEU A 18 26.93 52.85 47.93
C LEU A 18 27.14 53.05 49.43
N GLY A 19 26.95 52.00 50.24
CA GLY A 19 27.27 52.01 51.67
C GLY A 19 28.77 52.24 51.93
N PHE A 20 29.64 51.65 51.10
CA PHE A 20 31.09 51.84 51.19
C PHE A 20 31.52 53.25 50.78
N VAL A 21 30.91 53.85 49.75
CA VAL A 21 31.17 55.25 49.37
C VAL A 21 30.71 56.22 50.46
N TRP A 22 29.52 56.02 51.04
CA TRP A 22 29.03 56.85 52.15
C TRP A 22 29.90 56.72 53.40
N PHE A 23 30.34 55.51 53.72
CA PHE A 23 31.28 55.24 54.82
C PHE A 23 32.66 55.87 54.59
N MET A 24 33.18 55.85 53.35
CA MET A 24 34.44 56.51 53.00
C MET A 24 34.33 58.04 53.07
N VAL A 25 33.18 58.62 52.68
CA VAL A 25 32.92 60.06 52.85
C VAL A 25 32.86 60.46 54.33
N GLN A 26 32.28 59.62 55.20
CA GLN A 26 32.27 59.83 56.66
C GLN A 26 33.66 59.69 57.31
N ILE A 27 34.52 58.81 56.78
CA ILE A 27 35.89 58.62 57.28
C ILE A 27 36.78 59.82 56.90
N VAL A 28 36.68 60.32 55.67
CA VAL A 28 37.49 61.47 55.20
C VAL A 28 37.12 62.77 55.92
N SER A 29 35.93 62.83 56.53
CA SER A 29 35.43 64.00 57.23
C SER A 29 35.87 64.06 58.71
N HIS A 30 36.36 62.96 59.31
CA HIS A 30 36.75 62.92 60.75
C HIS A 30 38.26 63.09 61.04
N TRP A 31 39.10 63.41 60.05
CA TRP A 31 40.50 63.80 60.30
C TRP A 31 40.61 65.32 60.39
N GLU A 32 41.43 65.83 61.31
CA GLU A 32 41.57 67.26 61.68
C GLU A 32 41.86 68.18 60.49
N VAL A 33 40.81 68.60 59.78
CA VAL A 33 40.80 69.68 58.80
C VAL A 33 39.92 70.79 59.35
N GLY A 34 40.38 72.05 59.31
CA GLY A 34 39.64 73.18 59.86
C GLY A 34 38.22 73.28 59.30
N GLU A 35 37.27 73.81 60.09
CA GLU A 35 35.82 73.84 59.78
C GLU A 35 35.47 74.28 58.35
N ALA A 36 36.27 75.18 57.76
CA ALA A 36 36.09 75.64 56.38
C ALA A 36 36.34 74.55 55.32
N GLU A 37 37.31 73.66 55.53
CA GLU A 37 37.64 72.59 54.59
C GLU A 37 36.69 71.38 54.72
N TYR A 38 36.20 71.11 55.94
CA TYR A 38 35.13 70.14 56.17
C TYR A 38 33.83 70.57 55.50
N ALA A 39 33.43 71.84 55.65
CA ALA A 39 32.25 72.39 54.99
C ALA A 39 32.36 72.31 53.46
N ALA A 40 33.52 72.67 52.89
CA ALA A 40 33.76 72.58 51.45
C ALA A 40 33.74 71.13 50.92
N ARG A 41 34.26 70.17 51.68
CA ARG A 41 34.22 68.74 51.30
C ARG A 41 32.82 68.15 51.42
N ARG A 42 32.04 68.56 52.43
CA ARG A 42 30.65 68.16 52.57
C ARG A 42 29.77 68.74 51.47
N GLU A 43 29.95 70.02 51.14
CA GLU A 43 29.26 70.67 50.03
C GLU A 43 29.64 70.02 48.69
N ALA A 44 30.93 69.73 48.48
CA ALA A 44 31.39 68.98 47.30
C ALA A 44 30.81 67.56 47.23
N ALA A 45 30.64 66.88 48.37
CA ALA A 45 30.03 65.55 48.43
C ALA A 45 28.50 65.60 48.21
N GLU A 46 27.80 66.61 48.74
CA GLU A 46 26.37 66.83 48.50
C GLU A 46 26.12 67.20 47.03
N ILE A 47 26.96 68.06 46.42
CA ILE A 47 26.91 68.38 44.99
C ILE A 47 27.20 67.13 44.13
N ALA A 48 28.20 66.32 44.52
CA ALA A 48 28.51 65.08 43.80
C ALA A 48 27.38 64.06 43.92
N LEU A 49 26.71 63.98 45.08
CA LEU A 49 25.56 63.11 45.29
C LEU A 49 24.34 63.58 44.47
N ASP A 50 24.06 64.89 44.47
CA ASP A 50 22.99 65.49 43.65
C ASP A 50 23.26 65.36 42.14
N ALA A 51 24.53 65.43 41.72
CA ALA A 51 24.92 65.22 40.33
C ALA A 51 24.73 63.75 39.88
N VAL A 52 24.82 62.79 40.81
CA VAL A 52 24.74 61.34 40.50
C VAL A 52 23.35 60.76 40.80
N LYS A 53 22.53 61.42 41.63
CA LYS A 53 21.18 60.99 41.99
C LYS A 53 20.27 60.73 40.77
N PRO A 54 20.22 61.57 39.73
CA PRO A 54 19.42 61.28 38.53
C PRO A 54 19.92 60.07 37.73
N ALA A 55 21.17 59.67 37.89
CA ALA A 55 21.70 58.44 37.29
C ALA A 55 21.33 57.20 38.12
N ILE A 56 21.27 57.32 39.44
CA ILE A 56 20.79 56.26 40.34
C ILE A 56 19.30 56.02 40.13
N ASP A 57 18.48 57.08 40.14
CA ASP A 57 17.02 56.96 39.96
C ASP A 57 16.68 56.31 38.60
N ARG A 58 17.38 56.70 37.52
CA ARG A 58 17.24 56.06 36.20
C ARG A 58 17.70 54.61 36.17
N ALA A 59 18.73 54.25 36.94
CA ALA A 59 19.19 52.87 37.04
C ALA A 59 18.18 52.00 37.81
N GLU A 60 17.54 52.53 38.83
CA GLU A 60 16.45 51.86 39.55
C GLU A 60 15.22 51.67 38.68
N GLU A 61 14.78 52.72 37.95
CA GLU A 61 13.67 52.61 37.00
C GLU A 61 13.97 51.59 35.89
N ALA A 62 15.18 51.58 35.34
CA ALA A 62 15.61 50.61 34.34
C ALA A 62 15.65 49.17 34.91
N ALA A 63 16.05 49.01 36.18
CA ALA A 63 16.05 47.71 36.84
C ALA A 63 14.63 47.19 37.10
N VAL A 64 13.68 48.06 37.47
CA VAL A 64 12.26 47.71 37.63
C VAL A 64 11.65 47.33 36.28
N ALA A 65 11.87 48.13 35.23
CA ALA A 65 11.38 47.83 33.89
C ALA A 65 11.95 46.51 33.34
N ALA A 66 13.23 46.22 33.60
CA ALA A 66 13.84 44.94 33.22
C ALA A 66 13.27 43.75 34.01
N ALA A 67 12.91 43.94 35.28
CA ALA A 67 12.27 42.91 36.09
C ALA A 67 10.83 42.61 35.62
N ASP A 68 10.06 43.65 35.26
CA ASP A 68 8.71 43.51 34.72
C ASP A 68 8.74 42.81 33.36
N ALA A 69 9.62 43.22 32.44
CA ALA A 69 9.81 42.56 31.14
C ALA A 69 10.23 41.09 31.28
N ALA A 70 11.08 40.77 32.26
CA ALA A 70 11.45 39.38 32.56
C ALA A 70 10.27 38.57 33.14
N GLY A 71 9.38 39.21 33.90
CA GLY A 71 8.13 38.62 34.40
C GLY A 71 7.15 38.30 33.27
N GLU A 72 6.93 39.25 32.36
CA GLU A 72 6.08 39.07 31.18
C GLU A 72 6.60 37.96 30.25
N ALA A 73 7.90 37.95 29.97
CA ALA A 73 8.54 36.90 29.16
C ALA A 73 8.39 35.51 29.80
N ARG A 74 8.42 35.42 31.13
CA ARG A 74 8.21 34.17 31.85
C ARG A 74 6.76 33.70 31.77
N THR A 75 5.80 34.59 31.93
CA THR A 75 4.37 34.28 31.77
C THR A 75 4.07 33.79 30.35
N ALA A 76 4.59 34.47 29.33
CA ALA A 76 4.43 34.04 27.94
C ALA A 76 5.07 32.66 27.67
N ALA A 77 6.23 32.36 28.28
CA ALA A 77 6.85 31.05 28.19
C ALA A 77 6.05 29.95 28.91
N ASP A 78 5.46 30.26 30.07
CA ASP A 78 4.61 29.33 30.83
C ASP A 78 3.28 29.05 30.07
N GLU A 79 2.69 30.06 29.43
CA GLU A 79 1.52 29.91 28.56
C GLU A 79 1.83 29.07 27.31
N ALA A 80 2.94 29.34 26.62
CA ALA A 80 3.38 28.56 25.47
C ALA A 80 3.67 27.09 25.86
N ALA A 81 4.27 26.87 27.04
CA ALA A 81 4.48 25.53 27.58
C ALA A 81 3.15 24.82 27.92
N GLY A 82 2.14 25.56 28.39
CA GLY A 82 0.78 25.06 28.60
C GLY A 82 0.13 24.59 27.29
N VAL A 83 0.15 25.44 26.26
CA VAL A 83 -0.38 25.11 24.93
C VAL A 83 0.32 23.90 24.32
N ALA A 84 1.64 23.81 24.46
CA ALA A 84 2.41 22.66 23.99
C ALA A 84 2.03 21.36 24.73
N ARG A 85 1.84 21.40 26.05
CA ARG A 85 1.39 20.24 26.82
C ARG A 85 -0.01 19.79 26.41
N ASP A 86 -0.95 20.72 26.27
CA ASP A 86 -2.32 20.41 25.83
C ASP A 86 -2.34 19.79 24.43
N ALA A 87 -1.50 20.29 23.52
CA ALA A 87 -1.35 19.73 22.18
C ALA A 87 -0.75 18.32 22.21
N MET A 88 0.28 18.10 23.03
CA MET A 88 0.88 16.76 23.20
C MET A 88 -0.09 15.77 23.85
N GLU A 89 -0.88 16.19 24.83
CA GLU A 89 -1.89 15.34 25.47
C GLU A 89 -2.99 14.94 24.49
N LYS A 90 -3.49 15.89 23.68
CA LYS A 90 -4.45 15.59 22.61
C LYS A 90 -3.87 14.65 21.55
N ALA A 91 -2.63 14.86 21.13
CA ALA A 91 -1.96 13.98 20.18
C ALA A 91 -1.76 12.56 20.76
N ALA A 92 -1.37 12.46 22.04
CA ALA A 92 -1.22 11.19 22.73
C ALA A 92 -2.56 10.44 22.88
N ALA A 93 -3.65 11.17 23.19
CA ALA A 93 -4.99 10.59 23.27
C ALA A 93 -5.49 10.08 21.91
N GLU A 94 -5.23 10.82 20.83
CA GLU A 94 -5.57 10.40 19.47
C GLU A 94 -4.77 9.17 19.03
N ILE A 95 -3.46 9.14 19.27
CA ILE A 95 -2.63 7.96 19.01
C ILE A 95 -3.12 6.75 19.83
N ALA A 96 -3.42 6.94 21.11
CA ALA A 96 -3.94 5.87 21.96
C ALA A 96 -5.28 5.32 21.44
N ARG A 97 -6.16 6.20 20.92
CA ARG A 97 -7.40 5.78 20.27
C ARG A 97 -7.14 4.99 19.00
N GLN A 98 -6.27 5.47 18.12
CA GLN A 98 -5.92 4.78 16.87
C GLN A 98 -5.33 3.39 17.14
N VAL A 99 -4.44 3.27 18.14
CA VAL A 99 -3.87 1.99 18.57
C VAL A 99 -4.95 1.07 19.14
N ALA A 100 -5.88 1.59 19.94
CA ALA A 100 -6.98 0.81 20.48
C ALA A 100 -7.94 0.32 19.38
N ASP A 101 -8.30 1.18 18.43
CA ASP A 101 -9.16 0.85 17.29
C ASP A 101 -8.51 -0.23 16.42
N GLU A 102 -7.20 -0.11 16.15
CA GLU A 102 -6.46 -1.12 15.38
C GLU A 102 -6.32 -2.45 16.13
N ALA A 103 -6.12 -2.42 17.45
CA ALA A 103 -6.11 -3.62 18.27
C ALA A 103 -7.47 -4.34 18.26
N VAL A 104 -8.58 -3.59 18.34
CA VAL A 104 -9.92 -4.15 18.22
C VAL A 104 -10.13 -4.76 16.83
N ARG A 105 -9.76 -4.05 15.76
CA ARG A 105 -9.84 -4.57 14.39
C ARG A 105 -9.02 -5.84 14.21
N ALA A 106 -7.81 -5.89 14.77
CA ALA A 106 -6.96 -7.08 14.71
C ALA A 106 -7.61 -8.29 15.41
N VAL A 107 -8.24 -8.09 16.58
CA VAL A 107 -8.97 -9.15 17.28
C VAL A 107 -10.18 -9.62 16.47
N VAL A 108 -10.96 -8.69 15.90
CA VAL A 108 -12.11 -9.02 15.05
C VAL A 108 -11.67 -9.84 13.83
N ARG A 109 -10.65 -9.37 13.09
CA ARG A 109 -10.10 -10.11 11.93
C ARG A 109 -9.62 -11.51 12.30
N GLU A 110 -8.98 -11.66 13.47
CA GLU A 110 -8.54 -12.97 13.96
C GLU A 110 -9.72 -13.89 14.33
N GLN A 111 -10.80 -13.34 14.86
CA GLN A 111 -12.02 -14.10 15.13
C GLN A 111 -12.72 -14.51 13.84
N GLU A 112 -12.84 -13.60 12.88
CA GLU A 112 -13.40 -13.87 11.55
C GLU A 112 -12.61 -14.97 10.84
N ARG A 113 -11.28 -14.87 10.79
CA ARG A 113 -10.39 -15.91 10.25
C ARG A 113 -10.64 -17.28 10.87
N LYS A 114 -10.79 -17.36 12.20
CA LYS A 114 -11.07 -18.64 12.89
C LYS A 114 -12.44 -19.22 12.53
N VAL A 115 -13.45 -18.36 12.36
CA VAL A 115 -14.79 -18.77 11.95
C VAL A 115 -14.73 -19.30 10.52
N GLU A 116 -14.04 -18.59 9.63
CA GLU A 116 -13.82 -19.00 8.25
C GLU A 116 -13.08 -20.34 8.20
N GLU A 117 -11.93 -20.49 8.84
CA GLU A 117 -11.15 -21.73 8.88
C GLU A 117 -11.95 -22.93 9.38
N LYS A 118 -12.80 -22.72 10.38
CA LYS A 118 -13.70 -23.77 10.88
C LYS A 118 -14.74 -24.15 9.83
N ALA A 119 -15.44 -23.17 9.24
CA ALA A 119 -16.43 -23.42 8.20
C ALA A 119 -15.81 -24.10 6.98
N ALA A 120 -14.58 -23.70 6.65
CA ALA A 120 -13.72 -24.26 5.64
C ALA A 120 -13.49 -25.77 5.91
N ALA A 121 -12.98 -26.11 7.09
CA ALA A 121 -12.73 -27.51 7.47
C ALA A 121 -14.00 -28.37 7.44
N GLU A 122 -15.14 -27.83 7.88
CA GLU A 122 -16.44 -28.50 7.85
C GLU A 122 -16.92 -28.75 6.41
N ALA A 123 -16.77 -27.78 5.51
CA ALA A 123 -17.11 -27.91 4.09
C ALA A 123 -16.26 -29.00 3.40
N LEU A 124 -14.94 -29.02 3.67
CA LEU A 124 -14.03 -30.03 3.15
C LEU A 124 -14.41 -31.44 3.62
N GLU A 125 -14.71 -31.62 4.90
CA GLU A 125 -15.14 -32.93 5.39
C GLU A 125 -16.50 -33.34 4.80
N ALA A 126 -17.43 -32.40 4.62
CA ALA A 126 -18.69 -32.69 3.94
C ALA A 126 -18.48 -33.17 2.50
N VAL A 127 -17.56 -32.57 1.74
CA VAL A 127 -17.18 -33.02 0.39
C VAL A 127 -16.57 -34.43 0.45
N ARG A 128 -15.63 -34.68 1.37
CA ARG A 128 -15.04 -36.02 1.56
C ARG A 128 -16.08 -37.09 1.90
N VAL A 129 -17.08 -36.75 2.69
CA VAL A 129 -18.19 -37.66 3.01
C VAL A 129 -19.03 -37.96 1.78
N ARG A 130 -19.39 -36.95 0.98
CA ARG A 130 -20.16 -37.14 -0.27
C ARG A 130 -19.38 -37.90 -1.34
N ALA A 131 -18.07 -37.68 -1.43
CA ALA A 131 -17.18 -38.36 -2.37
C ALA A 131 -17.02 -39.86 -2.06
N LYS A 132 -17.30 -40.31 -0.83
CA LYS A 132 -17.26 -41.73 -0.47
C LYS A 132 -18.42 -42.48 -1.12
N ASN A 133 -18.09 -43.49 -1.93
CA ASN A 133 -19.03 -44.43 -2.55
C ASN A 133 -19.96 -43.85 -3.62
N VAL A 134 -19.59 -42.74 -4.27
CA VAL A 134 -20.27 -42.25 -5.48
C VAL A 134 -19.55 -42.77 -6.73
N SER A 135 -20.31 -43.15 -7.76
CA SER A 135 -19.73 -43.39 -9.08
C SER A 135 -19.35 -42.05 -9.73
N TYR A 136 -18.53 -42.10 -10.78
CA TYR A 136 -18.17 -40.92 -11.56
C TYR A 136 -19.42 -40.18 -12.08
N GLU A 137 -20.39 -40.94 -12.60
CA GLU A 137 -21.64 -40.40 -13.16
C GLU A 137 -22.55 -39.79 -12.09
N GLN A 138 -22.40 -40.16 -10.82
CA GLN A 138 -23.10 -39.52 -9.71
C GLN A 138 -22.35 -38.27 -9.24
N ALA A 139 -21.02 -38.35 -9.15
CA ALA A 139 -20.17 -37.25 -8.72
C ALA A 139 -20.26 -36.02 -9.63
N GLN A 140 -20.48 -36.20 -10.94
CA GLN A 140 -20.68 -35.07 -11.87
C GLN A 140 -21.88 -34.18 -11.48
N TRP A 141 -22.82 -34.70 -10.68
CA TRP A 141 -23.99 -33.98 -10.19
C TRP A 141 -23.82 -33.49 -8.74
N ASP A 142 -22.63 -33.58 -8.14
CA ASP A 142 -22.40 -33.05 -6.81
C ASP A 142 -22.69 -31.53 -6.76
N PRO A 143 -23.41 -31.03 -5.74
CA PRO A 143 -23.73 -29.61 -5.60
C PRO A 143 -22.52 -28.66 -5.68
N LEU A 144 -21.31 -29.15 -5.40
CA LEU A 144 -20.07 -28.37 -5.52
C LEU A 144 -19.80 -27.86 -6.94
N HIS A 145 -20.28 -28.56 -7.98
CA HIS A 145 -20.07 -28.16 -9.38
C HIS A 145 -20.98 -27.01 -9.86
N PHE A 146 -22.00 -26.66 -9.07
CA PHE A 146 -23.04 -25.72 -9.47
C PHE A 146 -22.97 -24.45 -8.62
N GLU A 147 -23.46 -23.33 -9.15
CA GLU A 147 -23.66 -22.12 -8.33
C GLU A 147 -24.73 -22.37 -7.24
N PRO A 148 -24.56 -21.85 -6.01
CA PRO A 148 -23.45 -21.04 -5.51
C PRO A 148 -22.25 -21.84 -4.95
N GLY A 149 -22.26 -23.17 -5.07
CA GLY A 149 -21.22 -24.05 -4.53
C GLY A 149 -19.86 -23.81 -5.17
N ILE A 150 -19.79 -23.80 -6.51
CA ILE A 150 -18.52 -23.69 -7.24
C ILE A 150 -17.80 -22.35 -7.00
N SER A 151 -18.54 -21.24 -6.90
CA SER A 151 -17.95 -19.92 -6.66
C SER A 151 -17.38 -19.75 -5.25
N LYS A 152 -17.77 -20.61 -4.30
CA LYS A 152 -17.31 -20.61 -2.90
C LYS A 152 -16.37 -21.76 -2.56
N ALA A 153 -16.27 -22.74 -3.46
CA ALA A 153 -15.41 -23.90 -3.29
C ALA A 153 -13.95 -23.47 -3.13
N ARG A 154 -13.26 -24.07 -2.17
CA ARG A 154 -11.81 -23.93 -2.03
C ARG A 154 -11.10 -25.05 -2.76
N ASP A 155 -9.82 -24.84 -3.06
CA ASP A 155 -9.02 -25.80 -3.81
C ASP A 155 -8.97 -27.16 -3.13
N GLU A 156 -8.91 -27.21 -1.80
CA GLU A 156 -8.87 -28.47 -1.07
C GLU A 156 -10.14 -29.30 -1.29
N GLU A 157 -11.29 -28.66 -1.48
CA GLU A 157 -12.58 -29.32 -1.76
C GLU A 157 -12.58 -29.91 -3.17
N CYS A 158 -12.12 -29.15 -4.16
CA CYS A 158 -12.00 -29.60 -5.54
C CYS A 158 -11.03 -30.79 -5.65
N LEU A 159 -9.90 -30.72 -4.96
CA LEU A 159 -8.83 -31.72 -5.02
C LEU A 159 -9.17 -33.02 -4.29
N VAL A 160 -10.31 -33.11 -3.57
CA VAL A 160 -10.79 -34.41 -3.05
C VAL A 160 -11.03 -35.41 -4.18
N CYS A 161 -11.57 -34.94 -5.31
CA CYS A 161 -11.90 -35.77 -6.47
C CYS A 161 -10.95 -35.56 -7.65
N HIS A 162 -10.22 -34.44 -7.68
CA HIS A 162 -9.43 -34.00 -8.82
C HIS A 162 -7.93 -33.89 -8.56
N SER A 163 -7.39 -34.56 -7.53
CA SER A 163 -5.95 -34.45 -7.21
C SER A 163 -5.03 -34.86 -8.37
N GLU A 164 -5.51 -35.72 -9.28
CA GLU A 164 -4.74 -36.25 -10.41
C GLU A 164 -4.21 -35.16 -11.35
N ILE A 165 -4.87 -33.99 -11.38
CA ILE A 165 -4.46 -32.86 -12.23
C ILE A 165 -3.16 -32.21 -11.76
N LEU A 166 -2.81 -32.36 -10.48
CA LEU A 166 -1.56 -31.88 -9.89
C LEU A 166 -0.50 -32.97 -9.81
N ASP A 167 -0.92 -34.23 -9.63
CA ASP A 167 -0.02 -35.38 -9.49
C ASP A 167 0.55 -35.87 -10.83
N ARG A 168 -0.12 -35.57 -11.95
CA ARG A 168 0.31 -35.99 -13.28
C ARG A 168 1.50 -35.15 -13.76
N GLU A 169 2.61 -35.82 -14.03
CA GLU A 169 3.79 -35.23 -14.68
C GLU A 169 3.76 -35.39 -16.21
N VAL A 170 4.60 -34.59 -16.89
CA VAL A 170 4.91 -34.78 -18.31
C VAL A 170 5.79 -36.02 -18.44
N ASN A 171 5.58 -36.81 -19.51
CA ASN A 171 6.45 -37.96 -19.78
C ASN A 171 7.87 -37.50 -20.09
N GLU A 172 8.88 -38.23 -19.61
CA GLU A 172 10.30 -37.97 -19.94
C GLU A 172 10.55 -38.03 -21.46
N GLU A 173 9.84 -38.91 -22.15
CA GLU A 173 9.88 -39.08 -23.61
C GLU A 173 8.46 -39.25 -24.16
N SER A 174 8.16 -38.58 -25.26
CA SER A 174 6.90 -38.77 -25.98
C SER A 174 6.84 -40.15 -26.64
N PRO A 175 5.64 -40.65 -27.02
CA PRO A 175 5.52 -41.90 -27.79
C PRO A 175 6.29 -41.90 -29.13
N ALA A 176 6.69 -40.73 -29.62
CA ALA A 176 7.46 -40.56 -30.86
C ALA A 176 8.99 -40.50 -30.63
N GLY A 177 9.47 -40.67 -29.40
CA GLY A 177 10.90 -40.64 -29.08
C GLY A 177 11.48 -39.25 -28.78
N VAL A 178 10.64 -38.21 -28.74
CA VAL A 178 11.09 -36.84 -28.44
C VAL A 178 11.19 -36.65 -26.93
N ARG A 179 12.39 -36.29 -26.44
CA ARG A 179 12.67 -36.04 -25.03
C ARG A 179 12.07 -34.72 -24.56
N ALA A 180 11.54 -34.70 -23.34
CA ALA A 180 10.89 -33.51 -22.78
C ALA A 180 11.86 -32.37 -22.48
N ASP A 181 13.09 -32.69 -22.06
CA ASP A 181 14.14 -31.70 -21.74
C ASP A 181 14.78 -31.08 -23.00
N GLU A 182 14.62 -31.72 -24.15
CA GLU A 182 15.02 -31.19 -25.46
C GLU A 182 13.88 -30.48 -26.19
N SER A 183 12.69 -30.38 -25.56
CA SER A 183 11.49 -29.81 -26.17
C SER A 183 11.08 -28.51 -25.48
N LEU A 184 11.08 -27.41 -26.22
CA LEU A 184 10.50 -26.14 -25.81
C LEU A 184 9.45 -25.71 -26.84
N ALA A 185 8.29 -25.26 -26.37
CA ALA A 185 7.37 -24.55 -27.24
C ALA A 185 7.99 -23.21 -27.66
N TRP A 186 7.68 -22.73 -28.86
CA TRP A 186 8.28 -21.51 -29.43
C TRP A 186 8.07 -20.24 -28.58
N TYR A 187 7.09 -20.24 -27.68
CA TYR A 187 6.81 -19.14 -26.74
C TYR A 187 7.42 -19.34 -25.35
N GLN A 188 8.08 -20.47 -25.09
CA GLN A 188 8.77 -20.79 -23.82
C GLN A 188 10.23 -20.33 -23.84
N THR A 189 10.46 -19.10 -24.31
CA THR A 189 11.81 -18.52 -24.46
C THR A 189 12.16 -17.51 -23.37
N LEU A 190 11.24 -17.27 -22.44
CA LEU A 190 11.41 -16.31 -21.34
C LEU A 190 11.92 -17.03 -20.10
N ASP A 191 12.67 -16.32 -19.26
CA ASP A 191 13.22 -16.87 -18.01
C ASP A 191 12.10 -17.34 -17.06
N THR A 192 10.90 -16.76 -17.17
CA THR A 192 9.68 -17.18 -16.46
C THR A 192 9.19 -18.59 -16.81
N TYR A 193 9.83 -19.28 -17.76
CA TYR A 193 9.57 -20.67 -18.14
C TYR A 193 10.69 -21.65 -17.76
N ALA A 194 11.76 -21.17 -17.13
CA ALA A 194 12.90 -22.00 -16.77
C ALA A 194 12.50 -23.23 -15.94
N GLY A 195 13.28 -24.31 -16.09
CA GLY A 195 13.06 -25.59 -15.45
C GLY A 195 12.30 -26.59 -16.31
N ASP A 196 11.88 -27.69 -15.68
CA ASP A 196 11.28 -28.83 -16.38
C ASP A 196 9.94 -28.49 -17.04
N GLN A 197 9.57 -29.28 -18.04
CA GLN A 197 8.22 -29.21 -18.60
C GLN A 197 7.19 -29.63 -17.56
N LYS A 198 6.25 -28.72 -17.28
CA LYS A 198 5.15 -28.94 -16.34
C LYS A 198 3.81 -28.95 -17.07
N THR A 199 2.85 -29.68 -16.52
CA THR A 199 1.49 -29.72 -17.05
C THR A 199 0.80 -28.36 -16.91
N PHE A 200 -0.32 -28.19 -17.61
CA PHE A 200 -1.07 -26.93 -17.59
C PHE A 200 -1.40 -26.47 -16.15
N HIS A 201 -1.98 -27.34 -15.32
CA HIS A 201 -2.36 -26.96 -13.95
C HIS A 201 -1.14 -26.67 -13.09
N GLN A 202 -0.09 -27.49 -13.18
CA GLN A 202 1.14 -27.28 -12.42
C GLN A 202 1.79 -25.91 -12.73
N ARG A 203 1.80 -25.49 -14.00
CA ARG A 203 2.34 -24.16 -14.40
C ARG A 203 1.54 -22.97 -13.88
N HIS A 204 0.28 -23.17 -13.46
CA HIS A 204 -0.59 -22.10 -12.97
C HIS A 204 -0.78 -22.13 -11.45
N ILE A 205 -0.48 -23.26 -10.79
CA ILE A 205 -0.79 -23.47 -9.36
C ILE A 205 0.44 -23.93 -8.56
N SER A 206 1.28 -24.81 -9.11
CA SER A 206 2.21 -25.60 -8.30
C SER A 206 3.68 -25.23 -8.43
N THR A 207 4.10 -24.71 -9.59
CA THR A 207 5.49 -24.26 -9.79
C THR A 207 5.83 -23.10 -8.88
N ASP A 208 7.11 -22.98 -8.50
CA ASP A 208 7.56 -21.92 -7.59
C ASP A 208 7.22 -20.53 -8.13
N TYR A 209 7.53 -20.26 -9.40
CA TYR A 209 7.17 -18.99 -10.05
C TYR A 209 5.66 -18.73 -10.04
N ALA A 210 4.82 -19.77 -10.23
CA ALA A 210 3.38 -19.61 -10.15
C ALA A 210 2.94 -19.16 -8.76
N LYS A 211 3.46 -19.79 -7.71
CA LYS A 211 3.13 -19.43 -6.32
C LYS A 211 3.64 -18.06 -5.92
N GLU A 212 4.70 -17.58 -6.56
CA GLU A 212 5.22 -16.24 -6.31
C GLU A 212 4.33 -15.14 -6.91
N VAL A 213 3.86 -15.32 -8.15
CA VAL A 213 3.19 -14.24 -8.90
C VAL A 213 1.68 -14.40 -9.04
N MET A 214 1.17 -15.62 -8.94
CA MET A 214 -0.24 -15.96 -9.13
C MET A 214 -0.86 -16.46 -7.83
N ASN A 215 -2.08 -16.00 -7.55
CA ASN A 215 -2.92 -16.49 -6.47
C ASN A 215 -4.17 -17.17 -7.05
N LEU A 216 -3.96 -18.09 -8.00
CA LEU A 216 -5.06 -18.73 -8.73
C LEU A 216 -5.66 -19.88 -7.93
N SER A 217 -6.98 -19.87 -7.82
CA SER A 217 -7.79 -20.99 -7.32
C SER A 217 -8.42 -21.77 -8.48
N CYS A 218 -8.84 -23.01 -8.22
CA CYS A 218 -9.57 -23.85 -9.17
C CYS A 218 -10.79 -23.11 -9.75
N ASN A 219 -11.54 -22.42 -8.89
CA ASN A 219 -12.73 -21.69 -9.28
C ASN A 219 -12.46 -20.34 -9.98
N PHE A 220 -11.20 -19.89 -10.08
CA PHE A 220 -10.86 -18.79 -10.97
C PHE A 220 -11.18 -19.16 -12.42
N CYS A 221 -10.74 -20.35 -12.85
CA CYS A 221 -10.99 -20.90 -14.17
C CYS A 221 -12.34 -21.61 -14.26
N HIS A 222 -12.64 -22.47 -13.28
CA HIS A 222 -13.82 -23.32 -13.27
C HIS A 222 -15.02 -22.60 -12.64
N LYS A 223 -15.98 -22.16 -13.46
CA LYS A 223 -17.19 -21.45 -13.00
C LYS A 223 -18.42 -22.35 -12.86
N GLY A 224 -18.22 -23.65 -13.00
CA GLY A 224 -19.28 -24.64 -13.00
C GLY A 224 -19.99 -24.70 -14.35
N ASN A 225 -20.67 -25.82 -14.58
CA ASN A 225 -21.60 -25.99 -15.67
C ASN A 225 -22.75 -26.87 -15.18
N ASP A 226 -23.94 -26.69 -15.75
CA ASP A 226 -24.98 -27.69 -15.58
C ASP A 226 -24.85 -28.71 -16.73
N PRO A 227 -24.53 -29.99 -16.45
CA PRO A 227 -24.48 -31.00 -17.50
C PRO A 227 -25.80 -31.21 -18.24
N ARG A 228 -26.94 -30.70 -17.73
CA ARG A 228 -28.24 -30.68 -18.45
C ARG A 228 -28.33 -29.60 -19.52
N GLU A 229 -27.55 -28.53 -19.39
CA GLU A 229 -27.51 -27.42 -20.34
C GLU A 229 -26.62 -27.81 -21.54
N GLU A 230 -27.03 -28.86 -22.26
CA GLU A 230 -26.28 -29.40 -23.40
C GLU A 230 -26.37 -28.54 -24.67
N THR A 231 -27.10 -27.42 -24.65
CA THR A 231 -27.32 -26.57 -25.82
C THR A 231 -27.14 -25.09 -25.52
N ALA A 232 -26.80 -24.30 -26.54
CA ALA A 232 -26.73 -22.83 -26.45
C ALA A 232 -28.10 -22.17 -26.16
N GLN A 233 -29.18 -22.94 -26.12
CA GLN A 233 -30.55 -22.44 -26.04
C GLN A 233 -31.49 -23.48 -25.42
N THR A 234 -31.63 -23.47 -24.10
CA THR A 234 -32.82 -24.05 -23.46
C THR A 234 -33.34 -23.13 -22.37
N PRO A 235 -34.45 -22.40 -22.61
CA PRO A 235 -35.08 -21.57 -21.61
C PRO A 235 -35.86 -22.47 -20.65
N LEU A 236 -35.39 -22.61 -19.40
CA LEU A 236 -36.21 -23.17 -18.34
C LEU A 236 -36.92 -22.06 -17.56
N GLU A 237 -38.22 -21.98 -17.86
CA GLU A 237 -39.33 -21.53 -17.00
C GLU A 237 -39.07 -20.38 -16.02
N GLU A 238 -39.20 -19.15 -16.52
CA GLU A 238 -39.76 -17.96 -15.84
C GLU A 238 -39.67 -16.73 -16.77
N GLY A 239 -40.23 -16.83 -17.99
CA GLY A 239 -40.42 -15.68 -18.87
C GLY A 239 -39.15 -14.97 -19.38
N ARG A 240 -37.95 -15.55 -19.23
CA ARG A 240 -36.69 -15.00 -19.74
C ARG A 240 -36.27 -15.71 -21.03
N THR A 241 -36.64 -15.12 -22.17
CA THR A 241 -35.99 -15.47 -23.45
C THR A 241 -34.58 -14.91 -23.43
N GLN A 242 -33.58 -15.71 -23.09
CA GLN A 242 -32.16 -15.35 -23.28
C GLN A 242 -31.79 -15.47 -24.77
N LEU A 243 -32.38 -14.59 -25.58
CA LEU A 243 -31.74 -14.02 -26.77
C LEU A 243 -31.35 -12.60 -26.38
N ALA A 244 -30.39 -12.49 -25.48
CA ALA A 244 -29.68 -11.26 -25.29
C ALA A 244 -28.20 -11.60 -25.50
N GLU A 245 -27.51 -10.74 -26.25
CA GLU A 245 -26.06 -10.75 -26.44
C GLU A 245 -25.30 -10.72 -25.09
N THR A 246 -26.05 -10.50 -24.01
CA THR A 246 -25.70 -10.53 -22.61
C THR A 246 -26.75 -11.33 -21.81
N GLY A 247 -26.38 -12.24 -20.91
CA GLY A 247 -27.34 -12.95 -20.04
C GLY A 247 -28.12 -12.02 -19.09
N PRO A 248 -29.00 -12.56 -18.22
CA PRO A 248 -29.90 -11.75 -17.40
C PRO A 248 -29.10 -10.83 -16.47
N GLY A 249 -29.15 -9.51 -16.73
CA GLY A 249 -28.37 -8.51 -16.01
C GLY A 249 -27.32 -7.77 -16.86
N GLY A 250 -27.14 -8.10 -18.14
CA GLY A 250 -26.20 -7.37 -19.00
C GLY A 250 -24.73 -7.83 -18.89
N ASP A 251 -24.39 -8.67 -17.92
CA ASP A 251 -23.00 -8.96 -17.54
C ASP A 251 -22.50 -10.38 -17.91
N MET A 252 -23.32 -11.21 -18.56
CA MET A 252 -22.92 -12.59 -18.92
C MET A 252 -22.68 -12.70 -20.42
N PRO A 253 -21.50 -13.08 -20.91
CA PRO A 253 -21.23 -13.15 -22.35
C PRO A 253 -22.14 -14.18 -23.05
N ALA A 254 -22.79 -13.75 -24.14
CA ALA A 254 -23.51 -14.66 -25.04
C ALA A 254 -22.55 -15.71 -25.61
N PHE A 255 -22.96 -16.97 -25.54
CA PHE A 255 -22.25 -18.15 -26.08
C PHE A 255 -21.02 -18.62 -25.29
N THR A 256 -21.18 -18.91 -23.99
CA THR A 256 -20.26 -19.82 -23.30
C THR A 256 -20.69 -21.28 -23.55
N LEU A 257 -20.51 -21.77 -24.77
CA LEU A 257 -20.86 -23.15 -25.13
C LEU A 257 -20.15 -24.15 -24.21
N ARG A 258 -20.90 -24.94 -23.43
CA ARG A 258 -20.49 -26.23 -22.81
C ARG A 258 -19.22 -26.24 -21.94
N LYS A 259 -18.58 -25.10 -21.71
CA LYS A 259 -17.26 -25.07 -21.07
C LYS A 259 -17.42 -24.73 -19.60
N MET A 260 -16.86 -25.59 -18.76
CA MET A 260 -16.53 -25.31 -17.35
C MET A 260 -15.72 -24.03 -17.16
N VAL A 261 -15.04 -23.58 -18.23
CA VAL A 261 -14.12 -22.45 -18.26
C VAL A 261 -14.52 -21.51 -19.39
N ASN A 262 -14.81 -20.24 -19.10
CA ASN A 262 -14.92 -19.21 -20.13
C ASN A 262 -13.53 -18.62 -20.43
N PRO A 263 -12.91 -18.93 -21.58
CA PRO A 263 -11.53 -18.50 -21.82
C PRO A 263 -11.40 -16.98 -22.01
N SER A 264 -12.47 -16.29 -22.42
CA SER A 264 -12.46 -14.82 -22.56
C SER A 264 -12.35 -14.10 -21.21
N ASP A 265 -12.84 -14.72 -20.13
CA ASP A 265 -12.86 -14.13 -18.79
C ASP A 265 -11.78 -14.68 -17.86
N THR A 266 -11.03 -15.70 -18.30
CA THR A 266 -10.04 -16.42 -17.48
C THR A 266 -8.69 -16.41 -18.19
N CYS A 267 -8.55 -17.14 -19.29
CA CYS A 267 -7.29 -17.31 -20.01
C CYS A 267 -6.85 -16.02 -20.72
N LEU A 268 -7.78 -15.33 -21.39
CA LEU A 268 -7.47 -14.15 -22.23
C LEU A 268 -6.82 -13.04 -21.39
N ARG A 269 -7.16 -12.94 -20.10
CA ARG A 269 -6.55 -11.98 -19.16
C ARG A 269 -5.02 -12.06 -19.16
N CYS A 270 -4.45 -13.26 -19.21
CA CYS A 270 -3.00 -13.47 -19.12
C CYS A 270 -2.35 -13.92 -20.44
N HIS A 271 -3.16 -14.39 -21.40
CA HIS A 271 -2.70 -14.94 -22.68
C HIS A 271 -3.17 -14.14 -23.89
N GLY A 272 -3.67 -12.92 -23.67
CA GLY A 272 -3.97 -11.96 -24.72
C GLY A 272 -2.70 -11.48 -25.43
N SER A 273 -2.86 -10.98 -26.64
CA SER A 273 -1.78 -10.29 -27.36
C SER A 273 -1.38 -9.01 -26.63
N PHE A 274 -0.12 -8.61 -26.78
CA PHE A 274 0.37 -7.32 -26.31
C PHE A 274 -0.21 -6.19 -27.19
N PRO A 275 -1.01 -5.25 -26.66
CA PRO A 275 -1.73 -4.26 -27.45
C PRO A 275 -0.85 -3.05 -27.83
N TRP A 276 0.32 -3.28 -28.42
CA TRP A 276 1.32 -2.24 -28.69
C TRP A 276 0.79 -1.13 -29.61
N GLU A 277 -0.13 -1.44 -30.53
CA GLU A 277 -0.73 -0.45 -31.44
C GLU A 277 -1.55 0.61 -30.71
N ASN A 278 -1.99 0.33 -29.47
CA ASN A 278 -2.75 1.26 -28.64
C ASN A 278 -1.85 2.09 -27.70
N MET A 279 -0.55 1.81 -27.68
CA MET A 279 0.40 2.46 -26.76
C MET A 279 1.20 3.52 -27.52
N GLU A 280 1.07 4.77 -27.07
CA GLU A 280 1.86 5.87 -27.62
C GLU A 280 3.35 5.65 -27.32
N GLY A 281 4.20 5.85 -28.32
CA GLY A 281 5.65 5.73 -28.20
C GLY A 281 6.23 4.36 -28.55
N LEU A 282 5.42 3.31 -28.75
CA LEU A 282 5.91 2.01 -29.22
C LEU A 282 5.85 1.93 -30.76
N THR A 283 6.92 1.44 -31.38
CA THR A 283 7.07 1.34 -32.85
C THR A 283 6.73 -0.04 -33.42
N GLY A 284 6.53 -1.04 -32.56
CA GLY A 284 6.30 -2.44 -32.94
C GLY A 284 5.95 -3.33 -31.74
N PRO A 285 5.81 -4.65 -31.95
CA PRO A 285 5.55 -5.59 -30.87
C PRO A 285 6.78 -5.73 -29.95
N TRP A 286 6.55 -5.95 -28.64
CA TRP A 286 7.62 -5.91 -27.62
C TRP A 286 8.84 -6.77 -27.94
N HIS A 287 8.67 -7.99 -28.43
CA HIS A 287 9.79 -8.87 -28.78
C HIS A 287 10.70 -8.33 -29.90
N GLU A 288 10.23 -7.41 -30.73
CA GLU A 288 11.01 -6.75 -31.78
C GLU A 288 11.69 -5.47 -31.27
N ILE A 289 11.02 -4.72 -30.37
CA ILE A 289 11.47 -3.39 -29.95
C ILE A 289 12.09 -3.36 -28.55
N ARG A 290 12.04 -4.45 -27.76
CA ARG A 290 12.54 -4.50 -26.38
C ARG A 290 13.97 -3.96 -26.24
N ALA A 291 14.84 -4.23 -27.21
CA ALA A 291 16.23 -3.80 -27.19
C ALA A 291 16.39 -2.26 -27.24
N ASP A 292 15.38 -1.54 -27.76
CA ASP A 292 15.38 -0.07 -27.79
C ASP A 292 15.08 0.53 -26.40
N TYR A 293 14.47 -0.24 -25.50
CA TYR A 293 14.09 0.18 -24.13
C TYR A 293 14.96 -0.48 -23.05
N GLU A 294 15.57 -1.62 -23.33
CA GLU A 294 16.45 -2.40 -22.44
C GLU A 294 17.92 -2.17 -22.82
N PHE A 295 18.36 -0.91 -22.81
CA PHE A 295 19.68 -0.52 -23.31
C PHE A 295 20.86 -1.01 -22.44
N GLU A 296 20.60 -1.42 -21.19
CA GLU A 296 21.56 -2.09 -20.32
C GLU A 296 20.98 -3.39 -19.73
N PRO A 297 21.82 -4.42 -19.49
CA PRO A 297 21.39 -5.63 -18.81
C PRO A 297 20.78 -5.33 -17.44
N GLY A 298 19.65 -5.97 -17.14
CA GLY A 298 18.95 -5.78 -15.86
C GLY A 298 18.01 -4.57 -15.81
N ILE A 299 17.86 -3.83 -16.91
CA ILE A 299 16.82 -2.80 -17.03
C ILE A 299 15.53 -3.44 -17.54
N ASN A 300 14.43 -3.29 -16.81
CA ASN A 300 13.11 -3.58 -17.33
C ASN A 300 12.60 -2.39 -18.16
N GLY A 301 12.61 -2.52 -19.49
CA GLY A 301 12.13 -1.48 -20.40
C GLY A 301 10.64 -1.14 -20.23
N CYS A 302 9.82 -2.03 -19.68
CA CYS A 302 8.41 -1.71 -19.38
C CYS A 302 8.30 -0.58 -18.34
N MET A 303 9.29 -0.46 -17.45
CA MET A 303 9.30 0.53 -16.37
C MET A 303 9.58 1.95 -16.87
N THR A 304 10.17 2.13 -18.05
CA THR A 304 10.33 3.45 -18.68
C THR A 304 8.99 4.21 -18.78
N CYS A 305 7.88 3.49 -18.92
CA CYS A 305 6.54 4.06 -18.92
C CYS A 305 5.74 3.76 -17.65
N HIS A 306 5.98 2.61 -17.00
CA HIS A 306 5.17 2.16 -15.86
C HIS A 306 5.71 2.55 -14.49
N GLU A 307 6.91 3.12 -14.38
CA GLU A 307 7.45 3.60 -13.11
C GLU A 307 6.64 4.79 -12.58
N ASP A 308 6.59 5.88 -13.36
CA ASP A 308 5.96 7.14 -12.90
C ASP A 308 4.91 7.71 -13.87
N LEU A 309 4.88 7.29 -15.14
CA LEU A 309 4.07 7.97 -16.16
C LEU A 309 2.65 7.40 -16.23
N PHE A 310 2.51 6.08 -16.35
CA PHE A 310 1.22 5.44 -16.61
C PHE A 310 1.01 4.23 -15.74
N ARG A 311 -0.20 4.11 -15.17
CA ARG A 311 -0.65 2.92 -14.45
C ARG A 311 0.37 2.49 -13.39
N THR A 312 0.69 3.41 -12.47
CA THR A 312 1.71 3.24 -11.41
C THR A 312 1.28 2.27 -10.31
N VAL A 313 -0.02 2.01 -10.18
CA VAL A 313 -0.59 0.98 -9.31
C VAL A 313 -1.20 -0.12 -10.18
N ARG A 314 -0.58 -1.31 -10.16
CA ARG A 314 -0.94 -2.44 -11.04
C ARG A 314 -1.33 -3.68 -10.23
N HIS A 315 -1.91 -4.63 -10.94
CA HIS A 315 -2.17 -6.00 -10.45
C HIS A 315 -3.00 -6.09 -9.16
N GLN A 316 -3.78 -5.04 -8.82
CA GLN A 316 -4.64 -4.97 -7.62
C GLN A 316 -5.89 -5.84 -7.75
N VAL A 317 -5.68 -7.16 -7.80
CA VAL A 317 -6.72 -8.17 -7.95
C VAL A 317 -6.41 -9.37 -7.05
N THR A 318 -7.45 -10.09 -6.64
CA THR A 318 -7.32 -11.21 -5.69
C THR A 318 -6.55 -12.41 -6.22
N TYR A 319 -6.44 -12.56 -7.55
CA TYR A 319 -5.83 -13.72 -8.20
C TYR A 319 -4.35 -13.53 -8.59
N LEU A 320 -3.74 -12.41 -8.20
CA LEU A 320 -2.31 -12.13 -8.44
C LEU A 320 -1.66 -11.62 -7.16
N HIS A 321 -0.36 -11.87 -7.01
CA HIS A 321 0.46 -11.30 -5.95
C HIS A 321 1.13 -10.02 -6.44
N ALA A 322 0.43 -8.89 -6.35
CA ALA A 322 0.88 -7.61 -6.91
C ALA A 322 2.29 -7.21 -6.44
N GLU A 323 2.55 -7.22 -5.13
CA GLU A 323 3.83 -6.81 -4.57
C GLU A 323 4.99 -7.66 -5.10
N LYS A 324 4.80 -8.98 -5.18
CA LYS A 324 5.84 -9.88 -5.68
C LYS A 324 6.09 -9.72 -7.17
N ILE A 325 5.04 -9.43 -7.96
CA ILE A 325 5.19 -9.10 -9.38
C ILE A 325 6.04 -7.84 -9.53
N GLU A 326 5.77 -6.78 -8.77
CA GLU A 326 6.54 -5.53 -8.87
C GLU A 326 7.99 -5.71 -8.41
N GLU A 327 8.22 -6.50 -7.36
CA GLU A 327 9.58 -6.87 -6.90
C GLU A 327 10.37 -7.56 -8.03
N LEU A 328 9.80 -8.60 -8.65
CA LEU A 328 10.47 -9.36 -9.71
C LEU A 328 10.60 -8.54 -11.00
N ALA A 329 9.60 -7.70 -11.31
CA ALA A 329 9.61 -6.84 -12.49
C ALA A 329 10.70 -5.76 -12.41
N ALA A 330 11.17 -5.39 -11.23
CA ALA A 330 12.31 -4.48 -11.10
C ALA A 330 13.60 -5.05 -11.74
N GLU A 331 13.72 -6.37 -11.81
CA GLU A 331 14.92 -7.06 -12.31
C GLU A 331 14.81 -7.50 -13.78
N SER A 332 13.60 -7.76 -14.28
CA SER A 332 13.41 -8.27 -15.65
C SER A 332 12.05 -7.93 -16.24
N SER A 333 12.06 -7.49 -17.50
CA SER A 333 10.84 -7.28 -18.30
C SER A 333 10.12 -8.58 -18.66
N ASP A 334 10.77 -9.74 -18.56
CA ASP A 334 10.16 -11.04 -18.85
C ASP A 334 8.99 -11.34 -17.89
N VAL A 335 9.00 -10.75 -16.69
CA VAL A 335 7.88 -10.82 -15.73
C VAL A 335 6.63 -10.15 -16.34
N CYS A 336 6.80 -8.93 -16.87
CA CYS A 336 5.73 -8.18 -17.51
C CYS A 336 5.33 -8.81 -18.84
N TYR A 337 6.29 -8.99 -19.74
CA TYR A 337 6.04 -9.49 -21.08
C TYR A 337 5.51 -10.92 -21.07
N GLY A 338 5.96 -11.77 -20.15
CA GLY A 338 5.43 -13.12 -19.97
C GLY A 338 3.91 -13.16 -19.78
N CYS A 339 3.35 -12.19 -19.05
CA CYS A 339 1.91 -12.08 -18.80
C CYS A 339 1.17 -11.19 -19.82
N HIS A 340 1.86 -10.25 -20.47
CA HIS A 340 1.24 -9.25 -21.34
C HIS A 340 1.44 -9.47 -22.85
N GLY A 341 1.97 -10.62 -23.27
CA GLY A 341 1.93 -11.01 -24.69
C GLY A 341 3.06 -11.92 -25.17
N GLY A 342 4.06 -12.16 -24.33
CA GLY A 342 5.07 -13.21 -24.53
C GLY A 342 4.46 -14.61 -24.52
N ARG A 343 3.23 -14.75 -24.01
CA ARG A 343 2.44 -15.99 -24.01
C ARG A 343 1.10 -15.80 -24.70
N SER A 344 1.08 -15.07 -25.82
CA SER A 344 -0.13 -14.77 -26.58
C SER A 344 -0.68 -16.00 -27.30
N TRP A 345 -1.54 -16.77 -26.61
CA TRP A 345 -2.31 -17.86 -27.24
C TRP A 345 -3.51 -17.32 -28.02
N TYR A 346 -3.99 -16.14 -27.63
CA TYR A 346 -5.06 -15.43 -28.30
C TYR A 346 -4.51 -14.30 -29.16
N ARG A 347 -5.02 -14.19 -30.38
CA ARG A 347 -4.65 -13.12 -31.34
C ARG A 347 -5.24 -11.75 -30.99
N ILE A 348 -6.01 -11.68 -29.91
CA ILE A 348 -6.68 -10.47 -29.43
C ILE A 348 -6.15 -10.14 -28.05
N SER A 349 -6.19 -8.85 -27.71
CA SER A 349 -5.76 -8.36 -26.41
C SER A 349 -6.91 -8.42 -25.42
N TYR A 350 -6.63 -8.69 -24.15
CA TYR A 350 -7.65 -8.54 -23.11
C TYR A 350 -7.95 -7.05 -22.89
N PRO A 351 -9.23 -6.62 -22.88
CA PRO A 351 -9.61 -5.24 -22.64
C PRO A 351 -9.51 -4.91 -21.14
N PHE A 352 -8.28 -4.79 -20.62
CA PHE A 352 -8.07 -4.45 -19.21
C PHE A 352 -8.76 -3.14 -18.83
N PRO A 353 -9.33 -3.05 -17.61
CA PRO A 353 -9.94 -1.84 -17.12
C PRO A 353 -8.99 -0.64 -17.14
N ARG A 354 -9.49 0.52 -17.55
CA ARG A 354 -8.81 1.82 -17.50
C ARG A 354 -9.15 2.53 -16.20
N HIS A 355 -8.51 2.11 -15.12
CA HIS A 355 -8.49 2.89 -13.88
C HIS A 355 -7.90 4.28 -14.14
N ALA A 356 -8.37 5.30 -13.44
CA ALA A 356 -7.80 6.64 -13.56
C ALA A 356 -6.32 6.66 -13.11
N TRP A 357 -5.48 7.43 -13.80
CA TRP A 357 -4.09 7.69 -13.42
C TRP A 357 -3.80 9.20 -13.45
N PRO A 358 -2.72 9.68 -12.81
CA PRO A 358 -2.34 11.10 -12.86
C PRO A 358 -2.20 11.60 -14.30
N ASP A 359 -2.73 12.79 -14.58
CA ASP A 359 -2.65 13.42 -15.91
C ASP A 359 -3.29 12.60 -17.06
N MET A 360 -4.19 11.67 -16.74
CA MET A 360 -5.00 10.95 -17.73
C MET A 360 -5.81 11.95 -18.58
N PRO A 361 -5.73 11.90 -19.93
CA PRO A 361 -6.53 12.75 -20.79
C PRO A 361 -8.03 12.61 -20.52
N GLU A 362 -8.76 13.73 -20.54
CA GLU A 362 -10.21 13.77 -20.33
C GLU A 362 -10.96 13.03 -21.44
N GLU A 363 -10.45 13.10 -22.68
CA GLU A 363 -11.00 12.39 -23.82
C GLU A 363 -10.56 10.90 -23.79
N THR A 364 -11.54 10.00 -23.87
CA THR A 364 -11.28 8.57 -23.99
C THR A 364 -11.08 8.20 -25.46
N PRO A 365 -9.93 7.60 -25.83
CA PRO A 365 -9.70 7.15 -27.21
C PRO A 365 -10.73 6.12 -27.67
N GLU A 366 -11.02 6.07 -28.97
CA GLU A 366 -12.01 5.15 -29.55
C GLU A 366 -11.76 3.68 -29.19
N TRP A 367 -10.50 3.22 -29.23
CA TRP A 367 -10.12 1.84 -28.87
C TRP A 367 -10.41 1.48 -27.40
N ALA A 368 -10.64 2.49 -26.57
CA ALA A 368 -10.85 2.38 -25.14
C ALA A 368 -12.31 2.65 -24.71
N ALA A 369 -13.20 3.02 -25.64
CA ALA A 369 -14.55 3.50 -25.33
C ALA A 369 -15.37 2.52 -24.48
N ASP A 370 -15.27 1.22 -24.77
CA ASP A 370 -16.04 0.16 -24.09
C ASP A 370 -15.28 -0.50 -22.93
N ARG A 371 -14.12 0.04 -22.53
CA ARG A 371 -13.32 -0.56 -21.45
C ARG A 371 -13.88 -0.18 -20.08
N PRO A 372 -14.02 -1.14 -19.13
CA PRO A 372 -14.41 -0.83 -17.76
C PRO A 372 -13.43 0.15 -17.11
N THR A 373 -13.89 0.97 -16.15
CA THR A 373 -13.02 1.86 -15.37
C THR A 373 -12.56 1.26 -14.04
N GLN A 374 -13.05 0.06 -13.72
CA GLN A 374 -12.73 -0.67 -12.50
C GLN A 374 -12.55 -2.16 -12.81
N SER A 375 -11.73 -2.83 -12.01
CA SER A 375 -11.64 -4.30 -12.00
C SER A 375 -12.99 -4.97 -11.79
N ASP A 376 -13.11 -6.22 -12.23
CA ASP A 376 -14.29 -7.05 -11.97
C ASP A 376 -14.54 -7.15 -10.45
N PRO A 377 -15.75 -6.83 -9.93
CA PRO A 377 -16.05 -6.87 -8.51
C PRO A 377 -15.68 -8.19 -7.82
N ARG A 378 -15.73 -9.32 -8.53
CA ARG A 378 -15.38 -10.65 -8.01
C ARG A 378 -13.91 -10.78 -7.61
N TYR A 379 -13.06 -9.93 -8.19
CA TYR A 379 -11.61 -10.00 -8.02
C TYR A 379 -11.01 -8.72 -7.47
N ARG A 380 -11.83 -7.74 -7.08
CA ARG A 380 -11.31 -6.54 -6.42
C ARG A 380 -10.74 -6.92 -5.07
N LEU A 381 -9.59 -6.36 -4.74
CA LEU A 381 -9.11 -6.35 -3.37
C LEU A 381 -10.03 -5.44 -2.56
N ASP A 382 -10.37 -5.86 -1.34
CA ASP A 382 -10.99 -4.96 -0.36
C ASP A 382 -9.93 -3.94 0.05
N LEU A 383 -9.92 -2.81 -0.65
CA LEU A 383 -9.08 -1.67 -0.29
C LEU A 383 -9.67 -1.07 1.00
N ASN A 384 -9.20 -1.58 2.14
CA ASN A 384 -9.49 -1.02 3.46
C ASN A 384 -8.77 0.30 3.70
#